data_AF-A0A5M6CJA0-F1
#
_entry.id   AF-A0A5M6CJA0-F1
#
_cell.length_a   1.000
_cell.length_b   1.000
_cell.length_c   1.000
_cell.angle_alpha   90.00
_cell.angle_beta   90.00
_cell.angle_gamma   90.00
#
_symmetry.space_group_name_H-M   'P 1'
#
loop_
_entity.id
_entity.type
_entity.pdbx_description
1 polymer ?
#
loop_
_entity_poly.entity_id
_entity_poly.type
_entity_poly.pdbx_seq_one_letter_code
_entity_poly.pdbx_strand_id
1 'polypeptide(L)'
;MKRALLVGIDNYPYSPLYSSVKDATNMAYLLEWHANGTKNFDVKLETEVFTKAVLRKLIVELFSGDEETVLFYFSGHGLLNVSGGHIVTPDRKDYDEGILLDEILRLANNCKARNKIIILDSCHSGALGFSDSFGAEKSYIGEGITIMTASRSHEPALAKGYSSVFTSLLIEALKGGAADITGQITPGAIYAYIDQALGPFDQRPVFKTNTTRFSPLRKVSPLVSPEALNNITEYFITDETEHNLDPSYEETNIADIKPFLREPYATPKKIAIFKHLQQMERVGLLQPVDTPFLFFAAMDSKSCKLTPLGRHYWRLVKNKKLRL
;
A
#
# COMPACT_ATOMS: atom_id res chain seq x y z
N MET A 1 -7.80 16.55 3.73
CA MET A 1 -8.76 15.58 4.29
C MET A 1 -8.93 14.45 3.30
N LYS A 2 -9.21 13.22 3.77
CA LYS A 2 -9.40 12.04 2.90
C LYS A 2 -10.71 11.35 3.28
N ARG A 3 -11.51 10.93 2.30
CA ARG A 3 -12.78 10.21 2.53
C ARG A 3 -12.81 8.88 1.80
N ALA A 4 -13.45 7.89 2.40
CA ALA A 4 -13.61 6.58 1.79
C ALA A 4 -15.03 6.06 1.96
N LEU A 5 -15.59 5.49 0.89
CA LEU A 5 -16.79 4.68 0.92
C LEU A 5 -16.38 3.23 0.71
N LEU A 6 -16.75 2.36 1.65
CA LEU A 6 -16.53 0.93 1.56
C LEU A 6 -17.88 0.22 1.56
N VAL A 7 -18.10 -0.57 0.51
CA VAL A 7 -19.33 -1.32 0.33
C VAL A 7 -19.04 -2.81 0.27
N GLY A 8 -19.76 -3.58 1.07
CA GLY A 8 -19.71 -5.05 1.07
C GLY A 8 -21.12 -5.61 1.02
N ILE A 9 -21.40 -6.49 0.06
CA ILE A 9 -22.73 -7.10 -0.09
C ILE A 9 -22.57 -8.61 -0.14
N ASP A 10 -23.16 -9.33 0.80
CA ASP A 10 -23.20 -10.79 0.79
C ASP A 10 -24.61 -11.31 0.45
N ASN A 11 -25.67 -10.63 0.87
CA ASN A 11 -27.05 -11.10 0.74
C ASN A 11 -27.65 -10.83 -0.64
N TYR A 12 -27.28 -11.67 -1.62
CA TYR A 12 -27.91 -11.73 -2.92
C TYR A 12 -28.99 -12.83 -2.96
N PRO A 13 -30.25 -12.53 -3.34
CA PRO A 13 -31.37 -13.49 -3.26
C PRO A 13 -31.13 -14.84 -3.94
N TYR A 14 -30.38 -14.86 -5.05
CA TYR A 14 -30.18 -16.05 -5.88
C TYR A 14 -28.75 -16.59 -5.87
N SER A 15 -27.79 -15.88 -5.26
CA SER A 15 -26.37 -16.24 -5.31
C SER A 15 -25.61 -15.58 -4.15
N PRO A 16 -25.89 -15.94 -2.89
CA PRO A 16 -25.25 -15.30 -1.75
C PRO A 16 -23.72 -15.45 -1.76
N LEU A 17 -23.04 -14.43 -1.24
CA LEU A 17 -21.61 -14.46 -0.91
C LEU A 17 -21.45 -14.57 0.61
N TYR A 18 -20.21 -14.71 1.10
CA TYR A 18 -19.94 -14.98 2.51
C TYR A 18 -18.70 -14.24 3.05
N SER A 19 -18.15 -13.29 2.29
CA SER A 19 -16.90 -12.62 2.64
C SER A 19 -16.91 -11.12 2.39
N SER A 20 -17.83 -10.62 1.57
CA SER A 20 -17.81 -9.25 1.07
C SER A 20 -18.03 -8.23 2.19
N VAL A 21 -18.92 -8.53 3.13
CA VAL A 21 -19.14 -7.70 4.32
C VAL A 21 -17.90 -7.66 5.21
N LYS A 22 -17.29 -8.84 5.44
CA LYS A 22 -16.07 -8.97 6.23
C LYS A 22 -14.90 -8.22 5.58
N ASP A 23 -14.78 -8.33 4.27
CA ASP A 23 -13.75 -7.69 3.45
C ASP A 23 -13.88 -6.16 3.52
N ALA A 24 -15.07 -5.61 3.30
CA ALA A 24 -15.35 -4.18 3.47
C ALA A 24 -15.10 -3.69 4.91
N THR A 25 -15.50 -4.47 5.92
CA THR A 25 -15.29 -4.13 7.33
C THR A 25 -13.81 -4.05 7.70
N ASN A 26 -13.01 -5.04 7.28
CA ASN A 26 -11.57 -5.05 7.55
C ASN A 26 -10.83 -3.91 6.83
N MET A 27 -11.21 -3.65 5.57
CA MET A 27 -10.67 -2.54 4.81
C MET A 27 -11.03 -1.19 5.44
N ALA A 28 -12.26 -1.05 5.97
CA ALA A 28 -12.74 0.17 6.61
C ALA A 28 -11.89 0.49 7.84
N TYR A 29 -11.69 -0.51 8.72
CA TYR A 29 -10.86 -0.38 9.91
C TYR A 29 -9.41 0.02 9.58
N LEU A 30 -8.80 -0.63 8.58
CA LEU A 30 -7.41 -0.33 8.20
C LEU A 30 -7.23 1.03 7.55
N LEU A 31 -8.18 1.47 6.71
CA LEU A 31 -8.09 2.76 6.04
C LEU A 31 -8.40 3.92 6.98
N GLU A 32 -9.25 3.71 7.99
CA GLU A 32 -9.60 4.74 8.95
C GLU A 32 -8.38 5.21 9.76
N TRP A 33 -7.42 4.31 10.05
CA TRP A 33 -6.30 4.59 10.95
C TRP A 33 -4.93 4.26 10.35
N HIS A 34 -3.96 5.16 10.55
CA HIS A 34 -2.55 4.81 10.44
C HIS A 34 -2.12 3.86 11.56
N ALA A 35 -1.01 3.14 11.40
CA ALA A 35 -0.59 2.16 12.41
C ALA A 35 -0.22 2.77 13.76
N ASN A 36 0.13 4.07 13.78
CA ASN A 36 0.38 4.84 15.01
C ASN A 36 -0.89 5.32 15.72
N GLY A 37 -2.09 4.96 15.22
CA GLY A 37 -3.37 5.35 15.80
C GLY A 37 -3.87 6.73 15.40
N THR A 38 -3.17 7.49 14.53
CA THR A 38 -3.72 8.75 14.00
C THR A 38 -4.73 8.49 12.90
N LYS A 39 -5.77 9.32 12.82
CA LYS A 39 -6.82 9.26 11.78
C LYS A 39 -6.20 9.43 10.39
N ASN A 40 -6.65 8.62 9.43
CA ASN A 40 -6.20 8.63 8.03
C ASN A 40 -7.31 9.00 7.05
N PHE A 41 -8.39 8.20 7.01
CA PHE A 41 -9.59 8.49 6.21
C PHE A 41 -10.81 8.67 7.11
N ASP A 42 -11.70 9.60 6.75
CA ASP A 42 -13.09 9.55 7.19
C ASP A 42 -13.83 8.49 6.38
N VAL A 43 -14.16 7.39 7.07
CA VAL A 43 -14.69 6.18 6.45
C VAL A 43 -16.20 6.10 6.61
N LYS A 44 -16.90 5.84 5.51
CA LYS A 44 -18.30 5.42 5.47
C LYS A 44 -18.35 3.95 5.04
N LEU A 45 -18.72 3.07 5.96
CA LEU A 45 -18.92 1.64 5.71
C LEU A 45 -20.42 1.37 5.52
N GLU A 46 -20.78 0.80 4.37
CA GLU A 46 -22.16 0.48 4.01
C GLU A 46 -22.24 -0.99 3.62
N THR A 47 -22.89 -1.80 4.46
CA THR A 47 -23.02 -3.24 4.26
C THR A 47 -24.44 -3.58 3.85
N GLU A 48 -24.62 -4.60 3.01
CA GLU A 48 -25.94 -5.08 2.61
C GLU A 48 -26.82 -3.99 1.97
N VAL A 49 -26.21 -3.22 1.06
CA VAL A 49 -26.94 -2.22 0.28
C VAL A 49 -27.86 -2.93 -0.72
N PHE A 50 -29.15 -3.01 -0.40
CA PHE A 50 -30.10 -3.83 -1.15
C PHE A 50 -30.51 -3.29 -2.52
N THR A 51 -30.39 -1.99 -2.77
CA THR A 51 -30.90 -1.40 -4.02
C THR A 51 -29.86 -0.62 -4.82
N LYS A 52 -29.97 -0.70 -6.15
CA LYS A 52 -29.19 0.09 -7.10
C LYS A 52 -29.27 1.58 -6.80
N ALA A 53 -30.46 2.09 -6.49
CA ALA A 53 -30.68 3.51 -6.22
C ALA A 53 -29.90 4.00 -4.99
N VAL A 54 -29.89 3.22 -3.90
CA VAL A 54 -29.15 3.57 -2.68
C VAL A 54 -27.65 3.50 -2.94
N LEU A 55 -27.14 2.44 -3.57
CA LEU A 55 -25.72 2.32 -3.88
C LEU A 55 -25.24 3.47 -4.78
N ARG A 56 -26.03 3.81 -5.80
CA ARG A 56 -25.74 4.92 -6.71
C ARG A 56 -25.67 6.25 -5.97
N LYS A 57 -26.62 6.52 -5.07
CA LYS A 57 -26.61 7.73 -4.24
C LYS A 57 -25.32 7.84 -3.42
N LEU A 58 -24.89 6.75 -2.77
CA LEU A 58 -23.66 6.72 -1.99
C LEU A 58 -22.41 7.03 -2.82
N ILE A 59 -22.31 6.45 -4.02
CA ILE A 59 -21.19 6.68 -4.94
C ILE A 59 -21.18 8.12 -5.45
N VAL A 60 -22.35 8.68 -5.79
CA VAL A 60 -22.49 10.08 -6.20
C VAL A 60 -22.05 11.02 -5.08
N GLU A 61 -22.48 10.79 -3.84
CA GLU A 61 -22.08 11.58 -2.67
C GLU A 61 -20.57 11.52 -2.39
N LEU A 62 -19.95 10.34 -2.58
CA LEU A 62 -18.51 10.18 -2.44
C LEU A 62 -17.76 11.06 -3.45
N PHE A 63 -18.14 10.99 -4.72
CA PHE A 63 -17.43 11.69 -5.80
C PHE A 63 -17.85 13.15 -6.00
N SER A 64 -18.83 13.66 -5.24
CA SER A 64 -19.23 15.07 -5.30
C SER A 64 -18.34 16.01 -4.48
N GLY A 65 -17.38 15.49 -3.70
CA GLY A 65 -16.48 16.34 -2.90
C GLY A 65 -15.24 16.85 -3.62
N ASP A 66 -14.46 17.65 -2.89
CA ASP A 66 -13.23 18.32 -3.32
C ASP A 66 -12.02 18.02 -2.41
N GLU A 67 -12.07 16.90 -1.69
CA GLU A 67 -11.03 16.51 -0.75
C GLU A 67 -9.69 16.12 -1.42
N GLU A 68 -8.65 15.91 -0.64
CA GLU A 68 -7.34 15.53 -1.18
C GLU A 68 -7.37 14.14 -1.83
N THR A 69 -8.09 13.20 -1.22
CA THR A 69 -8.21 11.82 -1.70
C THR A 69 -9.61 11.30 -1.40
N VAL A 70 -10.26 10.76 -2.42
CA VAL A 70 -11.49 9.97 -2.28
C VAL A 70 -11.23 8.53 -2.69
N LEU A 71 -11.73 7.59 -1.91
CA LEU A 71 -11.56 6.15 -2.16
C LEU A 71 -12.91 5.46 -2.19
N PHE A 72 -13.18 4.73 -3.26
CA PHE A 72 -14.30 3.80 -3.36
C PHE A 72 -13.77 2.37 -3.31
N TYR A 73 -14.23 1.60 -2.32
CA TYR A 73 -13.99 0.16 -2.25
C TYR A 73 -15.32 -0.57 -2.36
N PHE A 74 -15.38 -1.59 -3.22
CA PHE A 74 -16.54 -2.46 -3.36
C PHE A 74 -16.11 -3.92 -3.34
N SER A 75 -16.78 -4.74 -2.54
CA SER A 75 -16.70 -6.20 -2.59
C SER A 75 -18.10 -6.77 -2.77
N GLY A 76 -18.27 -7.68 -3.72
CA GLY A 76 -19.57 -8.27 -4.07
C GLY A 76 -19.59 -8.86 -5.48
N HIS A 77 -20.77 -9.05 -6.05
CA HIS A 77 -20.90 -9.55 -7.42
C HIS A 77 -20.56 -8.49 -8.45
N GLY A 78 -19.92 -8.94 -9.53
CA GLY A 78 -19.74 -8.18 -10.76
C GLY A 78 -20.19 -9.00 -11.95
N LEU A 79 -20.61 -8.31 -13.02
CA LEU A 79 -21.11 -8.91 -14.23
C LEU A 79 -20.57 -8.17 -15.45
N LEU A 80 -20.22 -8.92 -16.49
CA LEU A 80 -19.93 -8.37 -17.81
C LEU A 80 -21.06 -8.77 -18.76
N ASN A 81 -21.75 -7.78 -19.32
CA ASN A 81 -22.77 -7.99 -20.36
C ASN A 81 -22.48 -7.11 -21.58
N VAL A 82 -23.41 -7.06 -22.54
CA VAL A 82 -23.29 -6.28 -23.78
C VAL A 82 -23.13 -4.77 -23.56
N SER A 83 -23.61 -4.25 -22.42
CA SER A 83 -23.50 -2.84 -22.05
C SER A 83 -22.20 -2.51 -21.30
N GLY A 84 -21.43 -3.54 -20.93
CA GLY A 84 -20.14 -3.41 -20.24
C GLY A 84 -20.12 -4.07 -18.86
N GLY A 85 -19.09 -3.73 -18.08
CA GLY A 85 -18.92 -4.23 -16.71
C GLY A 85 -19.85 -3.51 -15.73
N HIS A 86 -20.39 -4.25 -14.77
CA HIS A 86 -21.28 -3.77 -13.71
C HIS A 86 -20.81 -4.26 -12.34
N ILE A 87 -20.99 -3.44 -11.30
CA ILE A 87 -21.18 -3.95 -9.94
C ILE A 87 -22.66 -4.27 -9.75
N VAL A 88 -22.95 -5.46 -9.21
CA VAL A 88 -24.32 -6.00 -9.15
C VAL A 88 -24.94 -5.72 -7.79
N THR A 89 -26.20 -5.30 -7.78
CA THR A 89 -26.99 -5.09 -6.55
C THR A 89 -28.00 -6.22 -6.29
N PRO A 90 -28.43 -6.45 -5.04
CA PRO A 90 -29.38 -7.52 -4.71
C PRO A 90 -30.72 -7.42 -5.43
N ASP A 91 -31.18 -6.21 -5.77
CA ASP A 91 -32.41 -5.93 -6.52
C ASP A 91 -32.27 -6.09 -8.05
N ARG A 92 -31.19 -6.71 -8.54
CA ARG A 92 -30.93 -6.90 -9.97
C ARG A 92 -32.13 -7.48 -10.71
N LYS A 93 -32.33 -7.00 -11.94
CA LYS A 93 -33.22 -7.59 -12.94
C LYS A 93 -32.45 -7.80 -14.23
N ASP A 94 -32.99 -8.62 -15.13
CA ASP A 94 -32.41 -8.77 -16.47
C ASP A 94 -32.35 -7.39 -17.15
N TYR A 95 -31.17 -7.03 -17.69
CA TYR A 95 -30.87 -5.72 -18.27
C TYR A 95 -30.87 -4.52 -17.30
N ASP A 96 -30.96 -4.78 -15.99
CA ASP A 96 -30.81 -3.79 -14.92
C ASP A 96 -30.04 -4.42 -13.75
N GLU A 97 -28.79 -4.77 -14.01
CA GLU A 97 -28.00 -5.64 -13.12
C GLU A 97 -27.38 -4.89 -11.94
N GLY A 98 -27.24 -3.57 -12.05
CA GLY A 98 -26.65 -2.71 -11.04
C GLY A 98 -26.05 -1.45 -11.65
N ILE A 99 -24.85 -1.08 -11.22
CA ILE A 99 -24.19 0.18 -11.62
C ILE A 99 -23.06 -0.13 -12.61
N LEU A 100 -23.10 0.54 -13.76
CA LEU A 100 -22.07 0.48 -14.79
C LEU A 100 -20.74 0.99 -14.23
N LEU A 101 -19.66 0.25 -14.46
CA LEU A 101 -18.34 0.66 -14.03
C LEU A 101 -17.88 1.95 -14.73
N ASP A 102 -18.32 2.15 -15.97
CA ASP A 102 -18.10 3.40 -16.72
C ASP A 102 -18.82 4.60 -16.08
N GLU A 103 -19.98 4.39 -15.45
CA GLU A 103 -20.66 5.45 -14.69
C GLU A 103 -19.83 5.86 -13.47
N ILE A 104 -19.30 4.89 -12.72
CA ILE A 104 -18.42 5.13 -11.57
C ILE A 104 -17.16 5.89 -12.01
N LEU A 105 -16.56 5.51 -13.14
CA LEU A 105 -15.40 6.20 -13.69
C LEU A 105 -15.73 7.63 -14.14
N ARG A 106 -16.89 7.87 -14.75
CA ARG A 106 -17.36 9.22 -15.10
C ARG A 106 -17.56 10.09 -13.86
N LEU A 107 -18.17 9.55 -12.80
CA LEU A 107 -18.30 10.24 -11.52
C LEU A 107 -16.93 10.58 -10.92
N ALA A 108 -15.99 9.64 -10.93
CA ALA A 108 -14.63 9.87 -10.46
C ALA A 108 -13.88 10.91 -11.30
N ASN A 109 -14.05 10.91 -12.63
CA ASN A 109 -13.45 11.91 -13.52
C ASN A 109 -13.95 13.33 -13.22
N ASN A 110 -15.24 13.46 -12.89
CA ASN A 110 -15.86 14.75 -12.57
C ASN A 110 -15.63 15.19 -11.12
N CYS A 111 -15.07 14.32 -10.28
CA CYS A 111 -14.71 14.64 -8.90
C CYS A 111 -13.54 15.63 -8.86
N LYS A 112 -13.66 16.69 -8.05
CA LYS A 112 -12.62 17.71 -7.88
C LYS A 112 -11.45 17.24 -7.02
N ALA A 113 -11.57 16.09 -6.38
CA ALA A 113 -10.52 15.55 -5.55
C ALA A 113 -9.21 15.36 -6.32
N ARG A 114 -8.08 15.56 -5.65
CA ARG A 114 -6.76 15.41 -6.28
C ARG A 114 -6.45 13.96 -6.63
N ASN A 115 -6.83 13.04 -5.75
CA ASN A 115 -6.64 11.61 -5.95
C ASN A 115 -7.99 10.89 -5.84
N LYS A 116 -8.30 10.05 -6.82
CA LYS A 116 -9.54 9.25 -6.88
C LYS A 116 -9.15 7.79 -7.01
N ILE A 117 -9.46 6.99 -6.00
CA ILE A 117 -9.00 5.61 -5.91
C ILE A 117 -10.22 4.71 -5.95
N ILE A 118 -10.26 3.79 -6.91
CA ILE A 118 -11.34 2.82 -7.08
C ILE A 118 -10.74 1.43 -6.90
N ILE A 119 -11.24 0.69 -5.91
CA ILE A 119 -10.81 -0.67 -5.61
C ILE A 119 -12.02 -1.59 -5.71
N LEU A 120 -12.01 -2.53 -6.64
CA LEU A 120 -13.15 -3.42 -6.88
C LEU A 120 -12.73 -4.87 -6.68
N ASP A 121 -13.32 -5.52 -5.70
CA ASP A 121 -13.19 -6.94 -5.43
C ASP A 121 -14.47 -7.66 -5.86
N SER A 122 -14.68 -7.72 -7.16
CA SER A 122 -15.83 -8.40 -7.77
C SER A 122 -15.44 -9.13 -9.05
N CYS A 123 -16.12 -10.24 -9.32
CA CYS A 123 -15.91 -11.03 -10.54
C CYS A 123 -16.15 -10.18 -11.80
N HIS A 124 -15.30 -10.33 -12.82
CA HIS A 124 -15.38 -9.58 -14.08
C HIS A 124 -15.21 -8.05 -14.01
N SER A 125 -14.83 -7.47 -12.85
CA SER A 125 -14.51 -6.03 -12.73
C SER A 125 -13.28 -5.58 -13.53
N GLY A 126 -12.44 -6.53 -13.98
CA GLY A 126 -11.30 -6.30 -14.87
C GLY A 126 -11.63 -5.70 -16.24
N ALA A 127 -12.90 -5.69 -16.67
CA ALA A 127 -13.34 -5.08 -17.92
C ALA A 127 -13.30 -3.54 -17.92
N LEU A 128 -13.08 -2.90 -16.76
CA LEU A 128 -12.91 -1.45 -16.66
C LEU A 128 -11.78 -0.95 -17.56
N GLY A 129 -12.13 -0.16 -18.58
CA GLY A 129 -11.18 0.40 -19.54
C GLY A 129 -10.61 -0.62 -20.54
N PHE A 130 -11.29 -1.74 -20.78
CA PHE A 130 -11.15 -2.53 -22.01
C PHE A 130 -12.36 -2.23 -22.89
N SER A 131 -12.16 -1.37 -23.89
CA SER A 131 -13.17 -1.11 -24.94
C SER A 131 -12.65 -1.68 -26.26
N ASP A 132 -12.78 -3.00 -26.43
CA ASP A 132 -12.63 -3.65 -27.75
C ASP A 132 -13.99 -4.08 -28.32
N SER A 133 -15.10 -3.51 -27.85
CA SER A 133 -16.43 -3.86 -28.36
C SER A 133 -17.36 -2.66 -28.40
N PHE A 134 -17.54 -2.14 -29.63
CA PHE A 134 -18.61 -1.28 -30.12
C PHE A 134 -18.90 0.04 -29.38
N GLY A 135 -18.37 1.14 -29.94
CA GLY A 135 -19.10 2.41 -30.07
C GLY A 135 -19.25 3.33 -28.86
N ALA A 136 -18.92 2.91 -27.64
CA ALA A 136 -18.86 3.81 -26.48
C ALA A 136 -17.55 4.60 -26.48
N GLU A 137 -17.62 5.92 -26.28
CA GLU A 137 -16.46 6.78 -26.04
C GLU A 137 -15.49 6.09 -25.07
N LYS A 138 -14.26 5.85 -25.51
CA LYS A 138 -13.17 5.21 -24.75
C LYS A 138 -13.21 5.69 -23.30
N SER A 139 -13.36 4.79 -22.34
CA SER A 139 -13.38 5.11 -20.91
C SER A 139 -12.05 5.78 -20.51
N TYR A 140 -12.02 7.11 -20.49
CA TYR A 140 -10.84 7.92 -20.21
C TYR A 140 -10.54 7.89 -18.71
N ILE A 141 -9.31 7.50 -18.35
CA ILE A 141 -8.83 7.59 -16.96
C ILE A 141 -8.20 8.97 -16.79
N GLY A 142 -8.94 9.88 -16.17
CA GLY A 142 -8.48 11.24 -15.91
C GLY A 142 -7.38 11.33 -14.86
N GLU A 143 -6.79 12.53 -14.77
CA GLU A 143 -5.69 12.81 -13.85
C GLU A 143 -6.08 12.51 -12.38
N GLY A 144 -5.16 11.90 -11.65
CA GLY A 144 -5.31 11.53 -10.25
C GLY A 144 -6.14 10.26 -10.02
N ILE A 145 -6.60 9.57 -11.07
CA ILE A 145 -7.37 8.32 -10.92
C ILE A 145 -6.44 7.12 -10.82
N THR A 146 -6.71 6.24 -9.86
CA THR A 146 -6.12 4.91 -9.73
C THR A 146 -7.22 3.87 -9.57
N ILE A 147 -7.16 2.81 -10.35
CA ILE A 147 -8.12 1.71 -10.37
C ILE A 147 -7.35 0.43 -10.08
N MET A 148 -7.82 -0.33 -9.08
CA MET A 148 -7.35 -1.67 -8.75
C MET A 148 -8.53 -2.62 -8.75
N THR A 149 -8.51 -3.63 -9.60
CA THR A 149 -9.62 -4.58 -9.63
C THR A 149 -9.15 -6.01 -9.47
N ALA A 150 -9.90 -6.79 -8.70
CA ALA A 150 -9.74 -8.23 -8.66
C ALA A 150 -10.05 -8.79 -10.05
N SER A 151 -9.12 -9.57 -10.56
CA SER A 151 -9.30 -10.32 -11.78
C SER A 151 -9.88 -11.67 -11.38
N ARG A 152 -11.19 -11.87 -11.56
CA ARG A 152 -11.80 -13.20 -11.43
C ARG A 152 -12.62 -13.47 -12.68
N SER A 153 -12.27 -14.51 -13.43
CA SER A 153 -13.13 -15.15 -14.43
C SER A 153 -13.75 -16.46 -13.92
N HIS A 154 -13.06 -17.18 -13.03
CA HIS A 154 -13.56 -18.41 -12.42
C HIS A 154 -12.80 -18.72 -11.12
N GLU A 155 -13.44 -18.53 -9.97
CA GLU A 155 -13.12 -19.34 -8.79
C GLU A 155 -14.37 -20.12 -8.39
N PRO A 156 -14.28 -21.44 -8.15
CA PRO A 156 -15.34 -22.15 -7.46
C PRO A 156 -15.51 -21.55 -6.07
N ALA A 157 -16.76 -21.40 -5.62
CA ALA A 157 -17.16 -20.97 -4.28
C ALA A 157 -16.76 -21.98 -3.18
N LEU A 158 -15.50 -22.41 -3.16
CA LEU A 158 -15.01 -23.57 -2.39
C LEU A 158 -14.53 -23.23 -0.98
N ALA A 159 -14.61 -21.97 -0.55
CA ALA A 159 -14.21 -21.59 0.79
C ALA A 159 -15.29 -20.70 1.44
N LYS A 160 -16.39 -21.33 1.89
CA LYS A 160 -17.40 -20.68 2.75
C LYS A 160 -16.69 -19.95 3.91
N GLY A 161 -16.73 -18.61 3.91
CA GLY A 161 -16.28 -17.76 5.02
C GLY A 161 -14.83 -17.23 4.99
N TYR A 162 -14.05 -17.53 3.95
CA TYR A 162 -12.72 -16.95 3.77
C TYR A 162 -12.79 -15.65 2.96
N SER A 163 -11.99 -14.66 3.35
CA SER A 163 -11.83 -13.38 2.63
C SER A 163 -11.40 -13.62 1.19
N SER A 164 -11.77 -12.71 0.27
CA SER A 164 -11.27 -12.74 -1.10
C SER A 164 -9.74 -12.79 -1.13
N VAL A 165 -9.14 -13.58 -2.03
CA VAL A 165 -7.66 -13.65 -2.18
C VAL A 165 -7.09 -12.26 -2.43
N PHE A 166 -7.71 -11.50 -3.35
CA PHE A 166 -7.30 -10.13 -3.66
C PHE A 166 -7.37 -9.24 -2.42
N THR A 167 -8.51 -9.22 -1.72
CA THR A 167 -8.67 -8.37 -0.54
C THR A 167 -7.79 -8.81 0.64
N SER A 168 -7.55 -10.11 0.80
CA SER A 168 -6.63 -10.63 1.81
C SER A 168 -5.21 -10.13 1.58
N LEU A 169 -4.71 -10.21 0.34
CA LEU A 169 -3.39 -9.69 0.00
C LEU A 169 -3.32 -8.16 0.11
N LEU A 170 -4.39 -7.46 -0.29
CA LEU A 170 -4.51 -6.01 -0.12
C LEU A 170 -4.47 -5.58 1.36
N ILE A 171 -5.13 -6.33 2.24
CA ILE A 171 -5.10 -6.13 3.69
C ILE A 171 -3.69 -6.33 4.24
N GLU A 172 -2.98 -7.39 3.85
CA GLU A 172 -1.60 -7.64 4.30
C GLU A 172 -0.63 -6.57 3.76
N ALA A 173 -0.82 -6.13 2.52
CA ALA A 173 -0.09 -5.00 1.95
C ALA A 173 -0.27 -3.74 2.82
N LEU A 174 -1.53 -3.41 3.17
CA LEU A 174 -1.87 -2.25 4.00
C LEU A 174 -1.40 -2.38 5.45
N LYS A 175 -1.28 -3.60 6.00
CA LYS A 175 -0.74 -3.82 7.35
C LYS A 175 0.75 -3.49 7.47
N GLY A 176 1.48 -3.49 6.35
CA GLY A 176 2.90 -3.15 6.31
C GLY A 176 3.70 -3.95 5.28
N GLY A 177 3.11 -5.00 4.68
CA GLY A 177 3.82 -5.82 3.69
C GLY A 177 4.27 -5.02 2.46
N ALA A 178 3.56 -3.95 2.11
CA ALA A 178 3.88 -3.05 1.00
C ALA A 178 4.48 -1.70 1.46
N ALA A 179 4.94 -1.59 2.71
CA ALA A 179 5.53 -0.35 3.21
C ALA A 179 6.96 -0.16 2.70
N ASP A 180 7.29 1.08 2.31
CA ASP A 180 8.69 1.46 2.13
C ASP A 180 9.41 1.61 3.48
N ILE A 181 10.72 1.85 3.47
CA ILE A 181 11.51 1.99 4.70
C ILE A 181 11.09 3.18 5.57
N THR A 182 10.39 4.16 4.99
CA THR A 182 9.82 5.32 5.68
C THR A 182 8.41 5.05 6.22
N GLY A 183 7.88 3.83 6.02
CA GLY A 183 6.57 3.41 6.49
C GLY A 183 5.42 3.85 5.59
N GLN A 184 5.67 4.34 4.37
CA GLN A 184 4.61 4.77 3.45
C GLN A 184 4.14 3.60 2.59
N ILE A 185 2.81 3.46 2.46
CA ILE A 185 2.18 2.44 1.61
C ILE A 185 1.45 3.14 0.47
N THR A 186 1.88 2.92 -0.77
CA THR A 186 1.34 3.56 -1.98
C THR A 186 0.54 2.56 -2.83
N PRO A 187 -0.38 3.00 -3.70
CA PRO A 187 -1.09 2.10 -4.61
C PRO A 187 -0.17 1.26 -5.49
N GLY A 188 0.93 1.85 -6.01
CA GLY A 188 1.92 1.12 -6.79
C GLY A 188 2.63 0.02 -5.99
N ALA A 189 3.00 0.31 -4.73
CA ALA A 189 3.62 -0.67 -3.85
C ALA A 189 2.66 -1.80 -3.47
N ILE A 190 1.38 -1.48 -3.24
CA ILE A 190 0.32 -2.47 -3.00
C ILE A 190 0.19 -3.41 -4.19
N TYR A 191 0.11 -2.88 -5.42
CA TYR A 191 0.04 -3.72 -6.61
C TYR A 191 1.26 -4.63 -6.74
N ALA A 192 2.47 -4.08 -6.57
CA ALA A 192 3.69 -4.87 -6.63
C ALA A 192 3.73 -5.99 -5.58
N TYR A 193 3.25 -5.72 -4.36
CA TYR A 193 3.13 -6.72 -3.30
C TYR A 193 2.15 -7.85 -3.67
N ILE A 194 0.96 -7.49 -4.16
CA ILE A 194 -0.05 -8.47 -4.57
C ILE A 194 0.48 -9.31 -5.74
N ASP A 195 1.09 -8.67 -6.74
CA ASP A 195 1.66 -9.31 -7.93
C ASP A 195 2.73 -10.36 -7.59
N GLN A 196 3.58 -10.08 -6.59
CA GLN A 196 4.61 -11.00 -6.09
C GLN A 196 4.05 -12.24 -5.38
N ALA A 197 2.85 -12.15 -4.81
CA ALA A 197 2.20 -13.26 -4.12
C ALA A 197 1.48 -14.23 -5.08
N LEU A 198 1.39 -13.90 -6.37
CA LEU A 198 0.65 -14.65 -7.38
C LEU A 198 1.61 -15.40 -8.33
N GLY A 199 1.36 -16.70 -8.47
CA GLY A 199 2.09 -17.59 -9.36
C GLY A 199 1.76 -17.40 -10.85
N PRO A 200 2.44 -18.13 -11.76
CA PRO A 200 2.24 -18.00 -13.20
C PRO A 200 0.85 -18.39 -13.71
N PHE A 201 0.14 -19.24 -12.97
CA PHE A 201 -1.22 -19.70 -13.31
C PHE A 201 -2.31 -18.93 -12.59
N ASP A 202 -1.95 -18.03 -11.66
CA ASP A 202 -2.90 -17.22 -10.92
C ASP A 202 -3.32 -16.01 -11.76
N GLN A 203 -4.58 -15.61 -11.63
CA GLN A 203 -5.07 -14.42 -12.32
C GLN A 203 -4.55 -13.16 -11.63
N ARG A 204 -3.94 -12.25 -12.39
CA ARG A 204 -3.37 -10.99 -11.87
C ARG A 204 -4.39 -9.87 -11.86
N PRO A 205 -4.51 -9.11 -10.75
CA PRO A 205 -5.43 -7.98 -10.67
C PRO A 205 -5.08 -6.92 -11.72
N VAL A 206 -6.07 -6.11 -12.10
CA VAL A 206 -5.84 -5.00 -13.03
C VAL A 206 -5.44 -3.77 -12.23
N PHE A 207 -4.31 -3.16 -12.60
CA PHE A 207 -3.87 -1.87 -12.07
C PHE A 207 -3.80 -0.85 -13.19
N LYS A 208 -4.64 0.19 -13.12
CA LYS A 208 -4.62 1.31 -14.08
C LYS A 208 -4.53 2.61 -13.31
N THR A 209 -3.64 3.49 -13.70
CA THR A 209 -3.47 4.78 -13.02
C THR A 209 -3.07 5.85 -14.02
N ASN A 210 -3.58 7.07 -13.79
CA ASN A 210 -3.11 8.28 -14.45
C ASN A 210 -2.79 9.29 -13.35
N THR A 211 -1.62 9.15 -12.72
CA THR A 211 -1.16 10.06 -11.67
C THR A 211 0.28 10.47 -11.90
N THR A 212 0.59 11.73 -11.59
CA THR A 212 1.96 12.25 -11.59
C THR A 212 2.73 11.87 -10.33
N ARG A 213 2.02 11.46 -9.26
CA ARG A 213 2.60 11.04 -7.99
C ARG A 213 1.62 10.23 -7.16
N PHE A 214 2.08 9.15 -6.54
CA PHE A 214 1.25 8.40 -5.60
C PHE A 214 1.12 9.12 -4.26
N SER A 215 -0.11 9.34 -3.81
CA SER A 215 -0.41 9.67 -2.42
C SER A 215 -0.44 8.38 -1.59
N PRO A 216 0.22 8.31 -0.42
CA PRO A 216 0.14 7.14 0.44
C PRO A 216 -1.30 6.86 0.89
N LEU A 217 -1.74 5.61 0.73
CA LEU A 217 -3.01 5.13 1.23
C LEU A 217 -2.99 4.92 2.73
N ARG A 218 -1.86 4.49 3.28
CA ARG A 218 -1.69 4.28 4.73
C ARG A 218 -0.22 4.49 5.10
N LYS A 219 0.01 4.90 6.34
CA LYS A 219 1.33 4.95 6.97
C LYS A 219 1.40 3.92 8.09
N VAL A 220 2.54 3.24 8.17
CA VAL A 220 2.94 2.33 9.25
C VAL A 220 4.18 2.86 9.95
N SER A 221 4.60 2.20 11.03
CA SER A 221 5.86 2.56 11.69
C SER A 221 7.03 2.42 10.71
N PRO A 222 7.90 3.43 10.58
CA PRO A 222 9.03 3.36 9.68
C PRO A 222 10.04 2.30 10.15
N LEU A 223 10.67 1.60 9.21
CA LEU A 223 11.67 0.59 9.53
C LEU A 223 13.02 1.20 9.94
N VAL A 224 13.27 2.42 9.47
CA VAL A 224 14.40 3.28 9.84
C VAL A 224 13.87 4.58 10.37
N SER A 225 14.31 5.01 11.56
CA SER A 225 13.82 6.24 12.15
C SER A 225 14.07 7.46 11.23
N PRO A 226 13.18 8.48 11.25
CA PRO A 226 13.41 9.73 10.54
C PRO A 226 14.75 10.38 10.88
N GLU A 227 15.16 10.32 12.15
CA GLU A 227 16.44 10.83 12.63
C GLU A 227 17.61 10.07 12.03
N ALA A 228 17.58 8.73 12.03
CA ALA A 228 18.63 7.92 11.41
C ALA A 228 18.77 8.25 9.93
N LEU A 229 17.65 8.28 9.17
CA LEU A 229 17.67 8.64 7.76
C LEU A 229 18.22 10.05 7.51
N ASN A 230 17.79 11.05 8.27
CA ASN A 230 18.27 12.42 8.10
C ASN A 230 19.77 12.56 8.38
N ASN A 231 20.32 11.78 9.31
CA ASN A 231 21.73 11.83 9.67
C ASN A 231 22.63 10.99 8.73
N ILE A 232 22.06 10.31 7.72
CA ILE A 232 22.85 9.48 6.79
C ILE A 232 23.98 10.27 6.11
N THR A 233 23.77 11.56 5.85
CA THR A 233 24.78 12.45 5.23
C THR A 233 25.81 12.98 6.22
N GLU A 234 25.58 12.81 7.53
CA GLU A 234 26.56 13.10 8.57
C GLU A 234 27.50 11.90 8.77
N TYR A 235 26.99 10.68 8.60
CA TYR A 235 27.77 9.45 8.74
C TYR A 235 28.60 9.16 7.50
N PHE A 236 28.05 9.42 6.32
CA PHE A 236 28.71 9.22 5.04
C PHE A 236 28.92 10.56 4.35
N ILE A 237 30.17 11.01 4.20
CA ILE A 237 30.52 12.32 3.64
C ILE A 237 30.09 12.42 2.16
N THR A 238 30.25 11.32 1.44
CA THR A 238 29.77 11.11 0.07
C THR A 238 28.98 9.81 0.01
N ASP A 239 28.28 9.56 -1.09
CA ASP A 239 27.57 8.30 -1.30
C ASP A 239 28.51 7.10 -1.60
N GLU A 240 29.80 7.34 -1.86
CA GLU A 240 30.78 6.27 -2.14
C GLU A 240 31.80 6.06 -1.01
N THR A 241 31.85 6.96 -0.01
CA THR A 241 32.78 6.83 1.12
C THR A 241 32.36 5.72 2.07
N GLU A 242 33.34 5.01 2.63
CA GLU A 242 33.11 4.12 3.75
C GLU A 242 33.10 4.90 5.08
N HIS A 243 32.37 4.38 6.05
CA HIS A 243 32.32 4.88 7.42
C HIS A 243 33.12 3.94 8.32
N ASN A 244 34.23 4.45 8.89
CA ASN A 244 35.07 3.67 9.78
C ASN A 244 34.40 3.48 11.13
N LEU A 245 34.44 2.24 11.60
CA LEU A 245 33.95 1.83 12.91
C LEU A 245 35.14 1.41 13.77
N ASP A 246 34.91 1.38 15.07
CA ASP A 246 35.87 0.87 16.06
C ASP A 246 35.08 0.34 17.28
N PRO A 247 35.75 -0.34 18.23
CA PRO A 247 35.07 -0.94 19.37
C PRO A 247 34.23 0.02 20.23
N SER A 248 34.43 1.34 20.12
CA SER A 248 33.68 2.31 20.93
C SER A 248 32.24 2.58 20.44
N TYR A 249 31.84 1.99 19.32
CA TYR A 249 30.45 1.97 18.83
C TYR A 249 29.59 0.91 19.52
N GLU A 250 30.18 -0.18 20.00
CA GLU A 250 29.45 -1.33 20.50
C GLU A 250 29.12 -1.17 22.00
N GLU A 251 27.82 -1.19 22.35
CA GLU A 251 27.36 -0.85 23.70
C GLU A 251 27.80 -1.86 24.77
N THR A 252 28.08 -3.11 24.37
CA THR A 252 28.56 -4.16 25.26
C THR A 252 30.06 -4.08 25.56
N ASN A 253 30.81 -3.24 24.84
CA ASN A 253 32.25 -3.04 25.04
C ASN A 253 32.55 -2.06 26.19
N ILE A 254 32.07 -2.41 27.38
CA ILE A 254 32.25 -1.67 28.64
C ILE A 254 33.13 -2.47 29.60
N ALA A 255 34.03 -1.77 30.31
CA ALA A 255 35.13 -2.32 31.12
C ALA A 255 34.78 -3.50 32.05
N ASP A 256 33.52 -3.57 32.48
CA ASP A 256 33.02 -4.51 33.48
C ASP A 256 32.49 -5.85 32.90
N ILE A 257 32.45 -6.03 31.57
CA ILE A 257 31.96 -7.26 30.90
C ILE A 257 33.10 -7.99 30.16
N LYS A 258 33.63 -9.07 30.74
CA LYS A 258 34.58 -10.01 30.09
C LYS A 258 33.81 -11.14 29.38
N PRO A 259 34.20 -11.58 28.16
CA PRO A 259 35.58 -11.74 27.69
C PRO A 259 35.99 -10.96 26.42
N PHE A 260 35.18 -10.05 25.86
CA PHE A 260 35.43 -9.43 24.54
C PHE A 260 35.80 -7.94 24.58
N LEU A 261 36.44 -7.49 25.65
CA LEU A 261 36.84 -6.09 25.84
C LEU A 261 37.92 -5.66 24.83
N ARG A 262 37.71 -4.55 24.12
CA ARG A 262 38.70 -3.96 23.20
C ARG A 262 38.71 -2.43 23.29
N GLU A 263 39.90 -1.82 23.42
CA GLU A 263 40.01 -0.36 23.35
C GLU A 263 39.89 0.14 21.90
N PRO A 264 39.23 1.29 21.65
CA PRO A 264 38.57 2.17 22.63
C PRO A 264 37.23 1.65 23.16
N TYR A 265 36.93 1.91 24.43
CA TYR A 265 35.66 1.51 25.07
C TYR A 265 34.46 2.29 24.56
N ALA A 266 33.27 1.70 24.72
CA ALA A 266 32.00 2.25 24.28
C ALA A 266 31.77 3.70 24.74
N THR A 267 31.35 4.57 23.81
CA THR A 267 30.99 5.97 24.13
C THR A 267 29.52 6.24 23.80
N PRO A 268 28.78 7.01 24.63
CA PRO A 268 27.36 7.29 24.37
C PRO A 268 27.07 7.86 22.96
N LYS A 269 27.96 8.72 22.45
CA LYS A 269 27.82 9.33 21.12
C LYS A 269 27.93 8.29 20.00
N LYS A 270 28.94 7.41 20.05
CA LYS A 270 29.12 6.39 19.01
C LYS A 270 28.10 5.27 19.10
N ILE A 271 27.65 4.91 20.31
CA ILE A 271 26.53 3.98 20.50
C ILE A 271 25.27 4.51 19.80
N ALA A 272 24.95 5.80 19.94
CA ALA A 272 23.79 6.40 19.28
C ALA A 272 23.91 6.32 17.74
N ILE A 273 25.08 6.65 17.19
CA ILE A 273 25.37 6.51 15.75
C ILE A 273 25.24 5.03 15.32
N PHE A 274 25.79 4.11 16.11
CA PHE A 274 25.76 2.69 15.80
C PHE A 274 24.33 2.15 15.71
N LYS A 275 23.45 2.57 16.63
CA LYS A 275 22.03 2.21 16.61
C LYS A 275 21.32 2.71 15.32
N HIS A 276 21.73 3.85 14.77
CA HIS A 276 21.25 4.29 13.47
C HIS A 276 21.80 3.42 12.33
N LEU A 277 23.10 3.13 12.33
CA LEU A 277 23.74 2.28 11.31
C LEU A 277 23.15 0.86 11.31
N GLN A 278 22.86 0.29 12.47
CA GLN A 278 22.21 -1.01 12.62
C GLN A 278 20.78 -1.01 12.09
N GLN A 279 19.99 0.05 12.32
CA GLN A 279 18.66 0.18 11.70
C GLN A 279 18.74 0.20 10.17
N MET A 280 19.71 0.93 9.62
CA MET A 280 19.96 1.03 8.18
C MET A 280 20.42 -0.29 7.57
N GLU A 281 21.30 -1.02 8.26
CA GLU A 281 21.79 -2.34 7.81
C GLU A 281 20.66 -3.37 7.76
N ARG A 282 19.79 -3.39 8.77
CA ARG A 282 18.63 -4.30 8.84
C ARG A 282 17.71 -4.22 7.62
N VAL A 283 17.62 -3.05 6.99
CA VAL A 283 16.80 -2.82 5.78
C VAL A 283 17.65 -2.73 4.50
N GLY A 284 18.93 -3.07 4.57
CA GLY A 284 19.83 -3.11 3.42
C GLY A 284 20.23 -1.76 2.86
N LEU A 285 20.17 -0.66 3.62
CA LEU A 285 20.72 0.64 3.19
C LEU A 285 22.24 0.66 3.24
N LEU A 286 22.85 -0.08 4.15
CA LEU A 286 24.30 -0.19 4.24
C LEU A 286 24.69 -1.62 4.56
N GLN A 287 25.96 -1.93 4.35
CA GLN A 287 26.53 -3.23 4.64
C GLN A 287 27.95 -3.07 5.23
N PRO A 288 28.38 -3.99 6.11
CA PRO A 288 29.76 -4.04 6.57
C PRO A 288 30.73 -4.38 5.42
N VAL A 289 32.01 -4.01 5.59
CA VAL A 289 33.11 -4.29 4.65
C VAL A 289 34.04 -5.33 5.26
N ASP A 290 34.42 -6.33 4.46
CA ASP A 290 35.32 -7.43 4.84
C ASP A 290 34.89 -8.22 6.09
N THR A 291 33.59 -8.20 6.41
CA THR A 291 33.00 -8.93 7.54
C THR A 291 31.48 -9.05 7.35
N PRO A 292 30.81 -10.11 7.88
CA PRO A 292 29.38 -10.32 7.63
C PRO A 292 28.44 -9.44 8.46
N PHE A 293 28.86 -8.94 9.62
CA PHE A 293 27.98 -8.21 10.54
C PHE A 293 28.61 -6.91 11.03
N LEU A 294 27.79 -5.88 11.23
CA LEU A 294 28.23 -4.58 11.77
C LEU A 294 28.93 -4.72 13.13
N PHE A 295 28.50 -5.66 13.98
CA PHE A 295 29.16 -5.93 15.26
C PHE A 295 30.65 -6.21 15.07
N PHE A 296 31.01 -7.13 14.16
CA PHE A 296 32.41 -7.43 13.87
C PHE A 296 33.10 -6.27 13.15
N ALA A 297 32.38 -5.50 12.33
CA ALA A 297 32.95 -4.32 11.71
C ALA A 297 33.40 -3.29 12.77
N ALA A 298 32.60 -3.10 13.82
CA ALA A 298 32.99 -2.28 14.97
C ALA A 298 34.12 -2.93 15.78
N MET A 299 33.94 -4.17 16.23
CA MET A 299 34.89 -4.81 17.14
C MET A 299 36.28 -5.06 16.51
N ASP A 300 36.37 -5.24 15.20
CA ASP A 300 37.62 -5.42 14.46
C ASP A 300 38.15 -4.12 13.82
N SER A 301 37.57 -2.96 14.15
CA SER A 301 37.95 -1.65 13.59
C SER A 301 37.96 -1.59 12.06
N LYS A 302 36.95 -2.20 11.43
CA LYS A 302 36.71 -2.16 9.98
C LYS A 302 35.75 -1.01 9.66
N SER A 303 35.09 -1.09 8.51
CA SER A 303 34.18 -0.05 8.02
C SER A 303 32.83 -0.64 7.59
N CYS A 304 31.89 0.24 7.30
CA CYS A 304 30.67 -0.07 6.57
C CYS A 304 30.49 0.91 5.41
N LYS A 305 29.68 0.54 4.42
CA LYS A 305 29.42 1.36 3.23
C LYS A 305 27.96 1.29 2.80
N LEU A 306 27.50 2.32 2.11
CA LEU A 306 26.16 2.36 1.56
C LEU A 306 25.99 1.34 0.43
N THR A 307 24.84 0.67 0.40
CA THR A 307 24.40 -0.13 -0.75
C THR A 307 23.86 0.80 -1.85
N PRO A 308 23.54 0.31 -3.06
CA PRO A 308 22.85 1.13 -4.06
C PRO A 308 21.57 1.81 -3.54
N LEU A 309 20.81 1.14 -2.66
CA LEU A 309 19.63 1.71 -2.01
C LEU A 309 20.02 2.79 -0.98
N GLY A 310 21.05 2.53 -0.17
CA GLY A 310 21.62 3.55 0.73
C GLY A 310 22.01 4.83 0.03
N ARG A 311 22.73 4.70 -1.10
CA ARG A 311 23.14 5.84 -1.94
C ARG A 311 21.95 6.63 -2.47
N HIS A 312 20.87 5.94 -2.84
CA HIS A 312 19.63 6.59 -3.23
C HIS A 312 19.06 7.47 -2.11
N TYR A 313 18.91 6.93 -0.90
CA TYR A 313 18.40 7.68 0.25
C TYR A 313 19.35 8.80 0.69
N TRP A 314 20.65 8.57 0.64
CA TRP A 314 21.66 9.60 0.88
C TRP A 314 21.47 10.80 -0.08
N ARG A 315 21.28 10.54 -1.38
CA ARG A 315 21.02 11.59 -2.38
C ARG A 315 19.69 12.30 -2.13
N LEU A 316 18.66 11.60 -1.67
CA LEU A 316 17.38 12.21 -1.31
C LEU A 316 17.55 13.18 -0.13
N VAL A 317 18.27 12.79 0.91
CA VAL A 317 18.54 13.64 2.08
C VAL A 317 19.42 14.82 1.70
N LYS A 318 20.53 14.57 0.99
CA LYS A 318 21.48 15.61 0.54
C LYS A 318 20.80 16.70 -0.27
N ASN A 319 19.86 16.32 -1.14
CA ASN A 319 19.12 17.24 -2.00
C ASN A 319 17.82 17.78 -1.37
N LYS A 320 17.55 17.49 -0.09
CA LYS A 320 16.31 17.89 0.62
C LYS A 320 15.03 17.42 -0.09
N LYS A 321 15.08 16.22 -0.67
CA LYS A 321 13.99 15.57 -1.41
C LYS A 321 13.32 14.45 -0.63
N LEU A 322 13.89 14.00 0.48
CA LEU A 322 13.26 13.02 1.36
C LEU A 322 12.02 13.63 2.03
N ARG A 323 10.89 12.93 1.95
CA ARG A 323 9.63 13.32 2.60
C ARG A 323 9.30 12.25 3.63
N LEU A 324 9.36 12.63 4.90
CA LEU A 324 9.05 11.79 6.06
C LEU A 324 7.58 12.02 6.46
#